data_AF-A0A0C3GW47-F1
#
_entry.id   AF-A0A0C3GW47-F1
#
_cell.length_a   1.000
_cell.length_b   1.000
_cell.length_c   1.000
_cell.angle_alpha   90.00
_cell.angle_beta   90.00
_cell.angle_gamma   90.00
#
_symmetry.space_group_name_H-M   'P 1'
#
loop_
_entity.id
_entity.type
_entity.pdbx_description
1 polymer ?
#
loop_
_entity_poly.entity_id
_entity_poly.type
_entity_poly.pdbx_seq_one_letter_code
_entity_poly.pdbx_strand_id
1 'polypeptide(L)' 'SPDLNPTEGVWNILKQRVRKRTWRTLKEYKLVCQDEWDKITMEEVRARIAEMPDRCKRLVKTDGAPIKSHLW' A
#
# COMPACT_ATOMS: atom_id res chain seq x y z
N SER A 1 -1.22 -11.47 -10.03
CA SER A 1 -2.24 -10.99 -9.09
C SER A 1 -1.65 -9.86 -8.26
N PRO A 2 -2.21 -8.63 -8.29
CA PRO A 2 -1.77 -7.52 -7.43
C PRO A 2 -1.99 -7.83 -5.94
N ASP A 3 -2.94 -8.71 -5.62
CA ASP A 3 -3.24 -9.15 -4.25
C ASP A 3 -2.14 -10.01 -3.61
N LEU A 4 -1.09 -10.36 -4.36
CA LEU A 4 0.06 -11.10 -3.85
C LEU A 4 1.40 -10.38 -4.04
N ASN A 5 1.37 -9.08 -4.34
CA ASN A 5 2.59 -8.28 -4.41
C ASN A 5 2.73 -7.44 -3.13
N PRO A 6 3.79 -7.61 -2.31
CA PRO A 6 4.03 -6.77 -1.14
C PRO A 6 4.24 -5.29 -1.51
N THR A 7 4.73 -5.00 -2.74
CA THR A 7 4.91 -3.63 -3.24
C THR A 7 3.57 -2.91 -3.40
N GLU A 8 2.47 -3.61 -3.69
CA GLU A 8 1.13 -3.01 -3.71
C GLU A 8 0.73 -2.49 -2.32
N GLY A 9 1.19 -3.16 -1.26
CA GLY A 9 1.00 -2.69 0.12
C GLY A 9 1.65 -1.32 0.35
N VAL A 10 2.86 -1.11 -0.18
CA VAL A 10 3.59 0.15 -0.08
C VAL A 10 2.92 1.24 -0.92
N TRP A 11 2.51 0.92 -2.15
CA TRP A 11 1.74 1.85 -2.99
C TRP A 11 0.42 2.29 -2.34
N ASN A 12 -0.22 1.42 -1.59
CA ASN A 12 -1.45 1.75 -0.87
C ASN A 12 -1.19 2.76 0.26
N ILE A 13 -0.11 2.60 1.02
CA ILE A 13 0.31 3.59 2.05
C ILE A 13 0.50 4.96 1.39
N LEU A 14 1.26 5.00 0.29
CA LEU A 14 1.51 6.24 -0.43
C LEU A 14 0.21 6.88 -0.91
N LYS A 15 -0.66 6.13 -1.60
CA LYS A 15 -1.95 6.65 -2.10
C LYS A 15 -2.84 7.20 -0.98
N GLN A 16 -2.88 6.54 0.18
CA GLN A 16 -3.68 7.00 1.32
C GLN A 16 -3.12 8.30 1.92
N ARG A 17 -1.81 8.38 2.11
CA ARG A 17 -1.15 9.55 2.69
C ARG A 17 -1.23 10.75 1.77
N VAL A 18 -0.93 10.53 0.49
CA VAL A 18 -1.14 11.52 -0.57
C VAL A 18 -2.59 11.98 -0.48
N ARG A 19 -3.62 11.13 -0.62
CA ARG A 19 -5.04 11.55 -0.55
C ARG A 19 -5.46 12.43 0.65
N LYS A 20 -4.75 12.39 1.77
CA LYS A 20 -5.01 13.23 2.95
C LYS A 20 -4.45 14.65 2.84
N ARG A 21 -3.61 14.93 1.84
CA ARG A 21 -3.01 16.23 1.58
C ARG A 21 -3.71 16.95 0.45
N THR A 22 -3.59 18.27 0.47
CA THR A 22 -4.15 19.14 -0.57
C THR A 22 -3.07 19.54 -1.54
N TRP A 23 -3.35 19.42 -2.84
CA TRP A 23 -2.57 19.98 -3.94
C TRP A 23 -3.53 20.55 -4.97
N ARG A 24 -3.11 21.62 -5.63
CA ARG A 24 -3.86 22.33 -6.67
C ARG A 24 -3.17 22.27 -8.02
N THR A 25 -1.87 21.97 -8.03
CA THR A 25 -1.06 21.87 -9.26
C THR A 25 -0.38 20.52 -9.37
N LEU A 26 -0.01 20.14 -10.61
CA LEU A 26 0.77 18.92 -10.86
C LEU A 26 2.14 18.97 -10.18
N LYS A 27 2.73 20.17 -10.05
CA LYS A 27 4.02 20.36 -9.37
C LYS A 27 3.90 20.06 -7.88
N GLU A 28 2.86 20.58 -7.22
CA GLU A 28 2.55 20.27 -5.82
C GLU A 28 2.26 18.78 -5.63
N TYR A 29 1.48 18.17 -6.52
CA TYR A 29 1.20 16.74 -6.46
C TYR A 29 2.49 15.90 -6.49
N LYS A 30 3.43 16.20 -7.40
CA LYS A 30 4.72 15.51 -7.46
C LYS A 30 5.54 15.67 -6.18
N LEU A 31 5.57 16.88 -5.60
CA LEU A 31 6.27 17.14 -4.35
C LEU A 31 5.65 16.39 -3.17
N VAL A 32 4.31 16.36 -3.09
CA VAL A 32 3.60 15.63 -2.04
C VAL A 32 3.84 14.13 -2.18
N CYS A 33 3.84 13.57 -3.39
CA CYS A 33 4.19 12.17 -3.61
C CYS A 33 5.61 11.84 -3.13
N GLN A 34 6.60 12.69 -3.45
CA GLN A 34 7.98 12.46 -3.01
C GLN A 34 8.11 12.57 -1.48
N ASP A 35 7.55 13.60 -0.88
CA ASP A 35 7.61 13.81 0.58
C ASP A 35 6.90 12.70 1.35
N GLU A 36 5.74 12.22 0.88
CA GLU A 36 5.05 11.09 1.52
C GLU A 36 5.78 9.76 1.31
N TRP A 37 6.49 9.59 0.18
CA TRP A 37 7.34 8.44 -0.09
C TRP A 37 8.54 8.39 0.86
N ASP A 38 9.23 9.52 1.04
CA ASP A 38 10.42 9.62 1.90
C ASP A 38 10.08 9.38 3.38
N LYS A 39 8.81 9.55 3.77
CA LYS A 39 8.28 9.27 5.12
C LYS A 39 7.84 7.83 5.32
N ILE A 40 7.85 6.98 4.30
CA ILE A 40 7.50 5.57 4.49
C ILE A 40 8.65 4.90 5.22
N THR A 41 8.38 4.41 6.42
CA THR A 41 9.39 3.79 7.27
C THR A 41 9.66 2.34 6.84
N MET A 42 10.85 1.82 7.15
CA MET A 42 11.17 0.42 6.88
C MET A 42 10.32 -0.53 7.72
N GLU A 43 9.86 -0.09 8.89
CA GLU A 43 8.93 -0.81 9.75
C GLU A 43 7.58 -1.03 9.03
N GLU A 44 7.05 0.01 8.38
CA GLU A 44 5.82 -0.09 7.58
C GLU A 44 5.99 -1.02 6.38
N VAL A 45 7.13 -0.96 5.69
CA VAL A 45 7.46 -1.87 4.59
C VAL A 45 7.53 -3.31 5.08
N ARG A 46 8.24 -3.57 6.18
CA ARG A 46 8.34 -4.91 6.78
C ARG A 46 6.98 -5.43 7.22
N ALA A 47 6.12 -4.58 7.77
CA ALA A 47 4.75 -4.97 8.13
C ALA A 47 3.93 -5.41 6.91
N ARG A 48 4.08 -4.75 5.74
CA ARG A 48 3.44 -5.19 4.49
C ARG A 48 3.95 -6.55 4.02
N ILE A 49 5.25 -6.79 4.13
CA ILE A 49 5.86 -8.09 3.77
C ILE A 49 5.36 -9.18 4.72
N ALA A 50 5.28 -8.91 6.02
CA ALA A 50 4.83 -9.85 7.04
C ALA A 50 3.34 -10.26 6.88
N GLU A 51 2.50 -9.43 6.25
CA GLU A 51 1.09 -9.76 5.98
C GLU A 51 0.93 -10.79 4.83
N MET A 52 1.95 -10.97 3.99
CA MET A 52 1.85 -11.80 2.78
C MET A 52 1.43 -13.26 3.03
N PRO A 53 1.96 -13.98 4.03
CA PRO A 53 1.52 -15.35 4.31
C PRO A 53 0.02 -15.43 4.61
N ASP A 54 -0.53 -14.47 5.34
CA ASP A 54 -1.96 -14.47 5.70
C ASP A 54 -2.85 -14.09 4.51
N ARG A 55 -2.38 -13.18 3.63
CA ARG A 55 -3.04 -12.91 2.34
C ARG A 55 -3.09 -14.15 1.46
N CYS A 56 -1.99 -14.90 1.38
CA CYS A 56 -1.95 -16.17 0.64
C CYS A 56 -2.96 -17.19 1.20
N LYS A 57 -3.00 -17.37 2.53
CA LYS A 57 -3.98 -18.28 3.17
C LYS A 57 -5.42 -17.88 2.87
N ARG A 58 -5.71 -16.58 2.89
CA ARG A 58 -7.04 -16.06 2.55
C ARG A 58 -7.39 -16.33 1.10
N LEU A 59 -6.44 -16.25 0.17
CA LEU A 59 -6.68 -16.52 -1.26
C LEU A 59 -7.11 -17.96 -1.49
N VAL A 60 -6.43 -18.88 -0.82
CA VAL A 60 -6.79 -20.30 -0.87
C VAL A 60 -8.19 -20.51 -0.28
N LYS A 61 -8.50 -19.86 0.84
CA LYS A 61 -9.81 -19.95 1.49
C LYS A 61 -10.95 -19.36 0.64
N THR A 62 -10.66 -18.33 -0.16
CA THR A 62 -11.65 -17.65 -1.01
C THR A 62 -11.68 -18.19 -2.44
N ASP A 63 -11.04 -19.33 -2.72
CA ASP A 63 -10.95 -19.94 -4.04
C ASP A 63 -10.51 -18.94 -5.14
N GLY A 64 -9.51 -18.12 -4.81
CA GLY A 64 -8.98 -17.12 -5.73
C GLY A 64 -9.76 -15.80 -5.81
N ALA A 65 -10.84 -15.61 -5.04
CA ALA A 65 -11.56 -14.34 -5.02
C ALA A 65 -10.69 -13.19 -4.45
N PRO A 66 -10.93 -11.92 -4.86
CA PRO A 66 -10.13 -10.77 -4.45
C PRO A 66 -10.04 -10.57 -2.93
N ILE A 67 -8.87 -10.16 -2.45
CA ILE A 67 -8.58 -10.05 -1.01
C ILE A 67 -8.26 -8.61 -0.63
N LYS A 68 -9.11 -8.03 0.21
CA LYS A 68 -8.78 -6.78 0.90
C LYS A 68 -7.88 -7.07 2.09
N SER A 69 -6.69 -6.49 2.13
CA SER A 69 -5.78 -6.60 3.29
C SER A 69 -6.44 -5.99 4.54
N HIS A 70 -6.08 -6.43 5.75
CA HIS A 70 -6.66 -5.85 6.98
C HIS A 70 -6.06 -4.49 7.32
N LEU A 71 -4.97 -4.14 6.63
CA LEU A 71 -4.32 -2.85 6.71
C LEU A 71 -4.84 -1.90 5.60
N TRP A 72 -6.01 -2.24 5.03
CA TRP A 72 -6.84 -1.38 4.19
C TRP A 72 -7.77 -0.51 5.03
#